data_AF-A0A7C5LP94-F1
#
_entry.id   AF-A0A7C5LP94-F1
#
_cell.length_a   1.000
_cell.length_b   1.000
_cell.length_c   1.000
_cell.angle_alpha   90.00
_cell.angle_beta   90.00
_cell.angle_gamma   90.00
#
_symmetry.space_group_name_H-M   'P 1'
#
loop_
_entity.id
_entity.type
_entity.pdbx_description
1 polymer ?
#
loop_
_entity_poly.entity_id
_entity_poly.type
_entity_poly.pdbx_seq_one_letter_code
_entity_poly.pdbx_strand_id
1 'polypeptide(L)'
;RMLDLSPIDGGQVICSGVVTPWGTPLMAEEYFFYNTAMWNHPANYNADEKPGFAGGDDTVYIKPVNIMRYLGHMGNPYRYGYMIEVENADTLAGERLVKRYATGRLSHEIAHIMPDGKTLYMSDDDSAVYSDKTYNTASGGVLFKFVADEAGDLSAGTLYAAKLIQDEGSDPATTGFDVEWIELGHADEAEVARWIADYDGIMVDDYVEGETSYISDAEILAYAEMVSGSDLDGDGGISMVWDARAAFLEARRTAAALGATNEWDKLEGVTGSGNIVYVSASAVSYTMDKSWGVKDWSTGEMDMSEGGDIALDAEKCGITYRADTGDDFNITRLEPYVVGQTDAEGRCVADKPANPDNILALANGSLLIGEDAGPKRHELDMLWLVK
;
A
#
# COMPACT_ATOMS: atom_id res chain seq x y z
N ARG A 1 16.38 -16.67 -14.27
CA ARG A 1 15.55 -17.55 -15.14
C ARG A 1 14.19 -16.91 -15.29
N MET A 2 13.45 -17.19 -16.35
CA MET A 2 12.03 -16.80 -16.39
C MET A 2 11.25 -17.72 -15.44
N LEU A 3 10.40 -17.15 -14.59
CA LEU A 3 9.54 -17.90 -13.67
C LEU A 3 8.16 -18.04 -14.30
N ASP A 4 7.56 -19.22 -14.15
CA ASP A 4 6.16 -19.46 -14.55
C ASP A 4 5.25 -19.15 -13.36
N LEU A 5 4.52 -18.03 -13.45
CA LEU A 5 3.59 -17.59 -12.41
C LEU A 5 2.19 -18.21 -12.54
N SER A 6 1.93 -19.03 -13.57
CA SER A 6 0.61 -19.64 -13.75
C SER A 6 0.10 -20.49 -12.57
N PRO A 7 0.95 -21.14 -11.73
CA PRO A 7 0.48 -21.89 -10.56
C PRO A 7 -0.15 -21.02 -9.45
N ILE A 8 0.03 -19.70 -9.51
CA ILE A 8 -0.53 -18.72 -8.56
C ILE A 8 -1.47 -17.73 -9.26
N ASP A 9 -2.06 -18.14 -10.38
CA ASP A 9 -2.95 -17.32 -11.22
C ASP A 9 -2.28 -16.05 -11.80
N GLY A 10 -0.95 -16.04 -11.86
CA GLY A 10 -0.16 -14.93 -12.41
C GLY A 10 0.31 -13.92 -11.37
N GLY A 11 1.03 -12.91 -11.85
CA GLY A 11 1.49 -11.76 -11.08
C GLY A 11 0.91 -10.47 -11.67
N GLN A 12 0.42 -9.57 -10.83
CA GLN A 12 -0.10 -8.26 -11.23
C GLN A 12 0.92 -7.17 -10.90
N VAL A 13 1.40 -6.45 -11.93
CA VAL A 13 2.29 -5.28 -11.83
C VAL A 13 3.39 -5.48 -10.78
N ILE A 14 4.33 -6.38 -11.07
CA ILE A 14 5.45 -6.63 -10.17
C ILE A 14 6.35 -5.39 -10.19
N CYS A 15 6.39 -4.62 -9.09
CA CYS A 15 7.17 -3.39 -9.02
C CYS A 15 8.60 -3.66 -8.55
N SER A 16 8.80 -3.76 -7.23
CA SER A 16 10.10 -4.00 -6.62
C SER A 16 10.19 -5.38 -5.95
N GLY A 17 11.31 -5.62 -5.26
CA GLY A 17 11.50 -6.82 -4.48
C GLY A 17 12.78 -6.80 -3.65
N VAL A 18 12.78 -7.60 -2.60
CA VAL A 18 13.91 -7.77 -1.68
C VAL A 18 14.36 -9.22 -1.62
N VAL A 19 15.54 -9.44 -1.04
CA VAL A 19 15.95 -10.77 -0.60
C VAL A 19 15.72 -10.83 0.91
N THR A 20 14.93 -11.79 1.37
CA THR A 20 14.66 -11.98 2.78
C THR A 20 15.94 -12.30 3.56
N PRO A 21 15.98 -12.09 4.88
CA PRO A 21 17.12 -12.50 5.71
C PRO A 21 17.45 -14.00 5.63
N TRP A 22 16.48 -14.84 5.24
CA TRP A 22 16.65 -16.28 5.02
C TRP A 22 16.97 -16.66 3.56
N GLY A 23 17.18 -15.67 2.68
CA GLY A 23 17.80 -15.87 1.37
C GLY A 23 16.83 -16.16 0.22
N THR A 24 15.53 -15.92 0.41
CA THR A 24 14.51 -16.07 -0.65
C THR A 24 14.19 -14.71 -1.28
N PRO A 25 13.97 -14.64 -2.60
CA PRO A 25 13.39 -13.46 -3.24
C PRO A 25 11.94 -13.24 -2.79
N LEU A 26 11.60 -12.00 -2.45
CA LEU A 26 10.25 -11.55 -2.12
C LEU A 26 9.89 -10.40 -3.06
N MET A 27 8.98 -10.66 -3.99
CA MET A 27 8.53 -9.72 -5.03
C MET A 27 7.26 -9.01 -4.57
N ALA A 28 7.07 -7.76 -4.94
CA ALA A 28 5.92 -6.96 -4.54
C ALA A 28 4.94 -6.80 -5.72
N GLU A 29 3.67 -7.14 -5.51
CA GLU A 29 2.59 -6.79 -6.44
C GLU A 29 2.03 -5.43 -6.10
N GLU A 30 2.09 -4.52 -7.07
CA GLU A 30 1.67 -3.15 -6.94
C GLU A 30 0.37 -2.89 -7.73
N TYR A 31 -0.23 -1.70 -7.57
CA TYR A 31 -1.34 -1.20 -8.38
C TYR A 31 -2.51 -2.19 -8.50
N PHE A 32 -2.95 -2.68 -7.34
CA PHE A 32 -4.11 -3.55 -7.23
C PHE A 32 -5.36 -2.66 -7.17
N PHE A 33 -6.02 -2.53 -8.30
CA PHE A 33 -7.43 -2.15 -8.44
C PHE A 33 -8.12 -1.46 -7.24
N TYR A 34 -8.29 -0.15 -7.35
CA TYR A 34 -8.71 0.71 -6.24
C TYR A 34 -10.18 0.61 -5.82
N ASN A 35 -11.03 -0.13 -6.54
CA ASN A 35 -12.44 -0.27 -6.18
C ASN A 35 -12.99 -1.66 -6.51
N THR A 36 -12.74 -2.63 -5.63
CA THR A 36 -13.13 -4.05 -5.79
C THR A 36 -14.57 -4.24 -6.28
N ALA A 37 -15.51 -3.37 -5.87
CA ALA A 37 -16.92 -3.44 -6.28
C ALA A 37 -17.14 -3.38 -7.80
N MET A 38 -16.24 -2.72 -8.54
CA MET A 38 -16.33 -2.59 -10.00
C MET A 38 -15.70 -3.78 -10.74
N TRP A 39 -15.13 -4.76 -10.05
CA TRP A 39 -14.29 -5.78 -10.68
C TRP A 39 -15.05 -6.66 -11.67
N ASN A 40 -16.33 -6.95 -11.45
CA ASN A 40 -17.18 -7.71 -12.37
C ASN A 40 -18.13 -6.84 -13.20
N HIS A 41 -17.94 -5.53 -13.24
CA HIS A 41 -18.79 -4.61 -14.00
C HIS A 41 -18.89 -5.01 -15.49
N PRO A 42 -20.07 -4.98 -16.15
CA PRO A 42 -20.24 -5.39 -17.54
C PRO A 42 -19.53 -4.48 -18.55
N ALA A 43 -19.23 -3.24 -18.15
CA ALA A 43 -18.35 -2.33 -18.90
C ALA A 43 -16.85 -2.54 -18.62
N ASN A 44 -16.45 -3.70 -18.08
CA ASN A 44 -15.08 -4.25 -18.17
C ASN A 44 -14.70 -4.55 -19.63
N TYR A 45 -14.80 -3.54 -20.48
CA TYR A 45 -14.48 -3.55 -21.88
C TYR A 45 -13.91 -2.17 -22.19
N ASN A 46 -12.59 -2.10 -22.35
CA ASN A 46 -11.97 -0.91 -22.90
C ASN A 46 -12.04 -1.02 -24.44
N ALA A 47 -12.78 -0.11 -25.07
CA ALA A 47 -12.93 -0.03 -26.52
C ALA A 47 -11.64 0.36 -27.27
N ASP A 48 -10.69 1.00 -26.59
CA ASP A 48 -9.42 1.44 -27.16
C ASP A 48 -8.24 0.48 -26.90
N GLU A 49 -8.44 -0.48 -25.97
CA GLU A 49 -7.50 -1.52 -25.55
C GLU A 49 -6.06 -1.02 -25.28
N LYS A 50 -5.87 0.27 -24.95
CA LYS A 50 -4.53 0.82 -24.76
C LYS A 50 -3.87 0.16 -23.55
N PRO A 51 -2.77 -0.59 -23.71
CA PRO A 51 -2.03 -1.12 -22.59
C PRO A 51 -1.30 0.04 -21.89
N GLY A 52 -1.93 0.65 -20.89
CA GLY A 52 -1.34 1.74 -20.10
C GLY A 52 -2.38 2.55 -19.33
N PHE A 53 -1.92 3.24 -18.28
CA PHE A 53 -2.74 4.13 -17.47
C PHE A 53 -3.00 5.44 -18.23
N ALA A 54 -4.14 5.56 -18.92
CA ALA A 54 -4.56 6.80 -19.54
C ALA A 54 -5.70 7.50 -18.77
N GLY A 55 -5.74 7.38 -17.44
CA GLY A 55 -6.76 8.01 -16.59
C GLY A 55 -8.20 7.53 -16.87
N GLY A 56 -9.16 7.97 -16.05
CA GLY A 56 -10.57 7.62 -16.24
C GLY A 56 -10.84 6.11 -16.08
N ASP A 57 -11.60 5.55 -17.03
CA ASP A 57 -12.08 4.17 -17.04
C ASP A 57 -10.94 3.14 -17.22
N ASP A 58 -9.83 3.55 -17.84
CA ASP A 58 -8.61 2.73 -17.98
C ASP A 58 -7.95 2.40 -16.64
N THR A 59 -8.04 3.30 -15.66
CA THR A 59 -7.46 3.10 -14.31
C THR A 59 -8.15 1.97 -13.54
N VAL A 60 -9.38 1.64 -13.94
CA VAL A 60 -10.24 0.67 -13.24
C VAL A 60 -10.46 -0.57 -14.09
N TYR A 61 -10.91 -0.45 -15.34
CA TYR A 61 -11.31 -1.62 -16.13
C TYR A 61 -10.16 -2.37 -16.81
N ILE A 62 -8.98 -1.76 -16.98
CA ILE A 62 -7.91 -2.40 -17.75
C ILE A 62 -7.33 -3.65 -17.06
N LYS A 63 -7.27 -3.65 -15.72
CA LYS A 63 -6.65 -4.74 -14.96
C LYS A 63 -7.52 -6.00 -14.95
N PRO A 64 -8.85 -5.94 -14.65
CA PRO A 64 -9.74 -7.09 -14.83
C PRO A 64 -9.64 -7.67 -16.24
N VAL A 65 -9.65 -6.82 -17.28
CA VAL A 65 -9.58 -7.27 -18.68
C VAL A 65 -8.27 -7.97 -19.00
N ASN A 66 -7.12 -7.42 -18.58
CA ASN A 66 -5.82 -8.04 -18.83
C ASN A 66 -5.67 -9.38 -18.10
N ILE A 67 -6.13 -9.45 -16.86
CA ILE A 67 -6.13 -10.68 -16.07
C ILE A 67 -7.05 -11.72 -16.71
N MET A 68 -8.26 -11.34 -17.10
CA MET A 68 -9.18 -12.22 -17.82
C MET A 68 -8.57 -12.80 -19.10
N ARG A 69 -7.89 -11.97 -19.89
CA ARG A 69 -7.21 -12.39 -21.12
C ARG A 69 -6.09 -13.38 -20.83
N TYR A 70 -5.32 -13.15 -19.76
CA TYR A 70 -4.25 -14.04 -19.33
C TYR A 70 -4.79 -15.40 -18.84
N LEU A 71 -5.80 -15.36 -17.96
CA LEU A 71 -6.39 -16.55 -17.33
C LEU A 71 -7.33 -17.34 -18.25
N GLY A 72 -7.92 -16.68 -19.26
CA GLY A 72 -8.98 -17.25 -20.10
C GLY A 72 -10.34 -17.36 -19.41
N HIS A 73 -10.51 -16.76 -18.22
CA HIS A 73 -11.75 -16.72 -17.44
C HIS A 73 -11.76 -15.50 -16.50
N MET A 74 -12.90 -15.20 -15.88
CA MET A 74 -13.02 -14.13 -14.87
C MET A 74 -12.11 -14.43 -13.68
N GLY A 75 -11.13 -13.55 -13.42
CA GLY A 75 -10.26 -13.68 -12.24
C GLY A 75 -10.95 -13.17 -10.97
N ASN A 76 -10.56 -13.68 -9.82
CA ASN A 76 -10.95 -13.15 -8.52
C ASN A 76 -9.97 -12.02 -8.10
N PRO A 77 -10.45 -10.79 -7.80
CA PRO A 77 -9.57 -9.65 -7.45
C PRO A 77 -8.74 -9.90 -6.20
N TYR A 78 -9.25 -10.70 -5.26
CA TYR A 78 -8.61 -10.99 -3.99
C TYR A 78 -7.45 -11.99 -4.09
N ARG A 79 -7.12 -12.46 -5.31
CA ARG A 79 -5.93 -13.29 -5.58
C ARG A 79 -4.66 -12.47 -5.88
N TYR A 80 -4.78 -11.14 -5.98
CA TYR A 80 -3.71 -10.21 -6.36
C TYR A 80 -3.52 -9.10 -5.33
N GLY A 81 -2.36 -8.45 -5.35
CA GLY A 81 -1.97 -7.38 -4.43
C GLY A 81 -1.22 -7.90 -3.22
N TYR A 82 -0.45 -8.97 -3.38
CA TYR A 82 0.34 -9.57 -2.30
C TYR A 82 1.81 -9.66 -2.69
N MET A 83 2.67 -9.71 -1.69
CA MET A 83 4.04 -10.13 -1.95
C MET A 83 4.09 -11.61 -2.36
N ILE A 84 5.03 -11.95 -3.24
CA ILE A 84 5.27 -13.29 -3.75
C ILE A 84 6.67 -13.72 -3.33
N GLU A 85 6.75 -14.70 -2.43
CA GLU A 85 8.02 -15.31 -2.07
C GLU A 85 8.36 -16.45 -3.03
N VAL A 86 9.62 -16.47 -3.48
CA VAL A 86 10.16 -17.56 -4.29
C VAL A 86 11.01 -18.45 -3.37
N GLU A 87 10.38 -19.47 -2.81
CA GLU A 87 11.09 -20.47 -2.04
C GLU A 87 11.86 -21.44 -2.94
N ASN A 88 12.92 -22.05 -2.40
CA ASN A 88 13.84 -22.93 -3.14
C ASN A 88 14.40 -22.27 -4.41
N ALA A 89 14.56 -20.94 -4.40
CA ALA A 89 14.97 -20.16 -5.57
C ALA A 89 16.35 -20.52 -6.12
N ASP A 90 17.23 -21.07 -5.27
CA ASP A 90 18.58 -21.56 -5.59
C ASP A 90 18.60 -22.92 -6.30
N THR A 91 17.46 -23.63 -6.34
CA THR A 91 17.34 -24.92 -7.00
C THR A 91 17.08 -24.78 -8.51
N LEU A 92 17.64 -25.70 -9.31
CA LEU A 92 17.43 -25.75 -10.77
C LEU A 92 16.02 -26.18 -11.19
N ALA A 93 15.28 -26.82 -10.29
CA ALA A 93 13.89 -27.23 -10.45
C ALA A 93 13.27 -27.40 -9.05
N GLY A 94 12.04 -26.95 -8.88
CA GLY A 94 11.31 -27.09 -7.61
C GLY A 94 11.17 -25.79 -6.81
N GLU A 95 11.36 -24.64 -7.46
CA GLU A 95 10.92 -23.37 -6.92
C GLU A 95 9.44 -23.42 -6.55
N ARG A 96 9.10 -22.78 -5.44
CA ARG A 96 7.72 -22.66 -4.98
C ARG A 96 7.39 -21.19 -4.86
N LEU A 97 6.41 -20.77 -5.66
CA LEU A 97 5.84 -19.44 -5.57
C LEU A 97 4.79 -19.44 -4.47
N VAL A 98 4.91 -18.52 -3.52
CA VAL A 98 4.02 -18.41 -2.36
C VAL A 98 3.51 -16.99 -2.28
N LYS A 99 2.20 -16.82 -2.38
CA LYS A 99 1.54 -15.54 -2.09
C LYS A 99 1.51 -15.38 -0.58
N ARG A 100 2.16 -14.36 -0.04
CA ARG A 100 2.16 -14.07 1.40
C ARG A 100 0.86 -13.41 1.81
N TYR A 101 -0.25 -14.15 1.77
CA TYR A 101 -1.59 -13.62 2.02
C TYR A 101 -1.75 -12.99 3.41
N ALA A 102 -1.07 -13.55 4.42
CA ALA A 102 -1.09 -13.03 5.79
C ALA A 102 -0.52 -11.61 5.92
N THR A 103 0.29 -11.13 4.96
CA THR A 103 0.81 -9.75 5.00
C THR A 103 -0.18 -8.71 4.48
N GLY A 104 -1.38 -9.13 4.05
CA GLY A 104 -2.44 -8.25 3.59
C GLY A 104 -2.32 -7.85 2.11
N ARG A 105 -3.47 -7.43 1.56
CA ARG A 105 -3.63 -7.01 0.17
C ARG A 105 -3.43 -5.50 0.00
N LEU A 106 -2.29 -5.10 -0.56
CA LEU A 106 -1.81 -3.71 -0.67
C LEU A 106 -1.27 -3.41 -2.08
N SER A 107 -1.01 -2.13 -2.38
CA SER A 107 -0.21 -1.71 -3.53
C SER A 107 1.25 -1.80 -3.09
N HIS A 108 1.74 -3.03 -2.89
CA HIS A 108 3.06 -3.24 -2.33
C HIS A 108 4.11 -2.68 -3.30
N GLU A 109 4.80 -1.61 -2.89
CA GLU A 109 5.98 -1.13 -3.60
C GLU A 109 7.18 -1.97 -3.19
N ILE A 110 7.51 -1.94 -1.89
CA ILE A 110 8.59 -2.71 -1.30
C ILE A 110 8.29 -3.02 0.17
N ALA A 111 9.06 -3.94 0.74
CA ALA A 111 8.99 -4.26 2.15
C ALA A 111 10.39 -4.40 2.77
N HIS A 112 10.54 -4.05 4.04
CA HIS A 112 11.77 -4.24 4.81
C HIS A 112 11.55 -5.14 6.02
N ILE A 113 12.29 -6.25 6.09
CA ILE A 113 12.26 -7.19 7.21
C ILE A 113 13.36 -6.80 8.22
N MET A 114 12.94 -6.60 9.46
CA MET A 114 13.81 -6.22 10.57
C MET A 114 14.68 -7.39 11.05
N PRO A 115 15.77 -7.13 11.80
CA PRO A 115 16.70 -8.17 12.26
C PRO A 115 16.11 -9.27 13.16
N ASP A 116 14.92 -9.08 13.75
CA ASP A 116 14.20 -10.15 14.47
C ASP A 116 13.67 -11.25 13.54
N GLY A 117 13.66 -11.01 12.23
CA GLY A 117 13.10 -11.90 11.22
C GLY A 117 11.57 -12.03 11.31
N LYS A 118 10.90 -11.12 12.01
CA LYS A 118 9.45 -11.13 12.24
C LYS A 118 8.77 -9.85 11.80
N THR A 119 9.36 -8.70 12.15
CA THR A 119 8.76 -7.41 11.93
C THR A 119 9.06 -6.97 10.50
N LEU A 120 8.01 -6.66 9.76
CA LEU A 120 8.05 -6.25 8.37
C LEU A 120 7.35 -4.91 8.21
N TYR A 121 8.04 -3.92 7.65
CA TYR A 121 7.44 -2.65 7.23
C TYR A 121 7.13 -2.69 5.74
N MET A 122 5.92 -2.29 5.36
CA MET A 122 5.44 -2.35 3.97
C MET A 122 4.89 -0.98 3.57
N SER A 123 5.32 -0.54 2.39
CA SER A 123 4.77 0.63 1.72
C SER A 123 3.55 0.28 0.87
N ASP A 124 2.72 1.28 0.64
CA ASP A 124 1.50 1.20 -0.15
C ASP A 124 1.49 2.35 -1.16
N ASP A 125 1.93 2.08 -2.40
CA ASP A 125 1.96 3.10 -3.46
C ASP A 125 0.54 3.37 -3.98
N ASP A 126 -0.10 4.33 -3.33
CA ASP A 126 -1.37 4.91 -3.72
C ASP A 126 -1.29 6.44 -3.66
N SER A 127 -2.14 7.09 -4.43
CA SER A 127 -2.21 8.53 -4.56
C SER A 127 -3.63 8.96 -4.90
N ALA A 128 -4.02 10.14 -4.41
CA ALA A 128 -5.29 10.75 -4.77
C ALA A 128 -5.45 11.00 -6.27
N VAL A 129 -4.36 11.01 -7.05
CA VAL A 129 -4.43 11.09 -8.53
C VAL A 129 -5.21 9.92 -9.14
N TYR A 130 -5.28 8.79 -8.44
CA TYR A 130 -6.02 7.61 -8.89
C TYR A 130 -7.51 7.67 -8.55
N SER A 131 -7.93 8.62 -7.72
CA SER A 131 -9.32 8.79 -7.35
C SER A 131 -10.20 9.23 -8.53
N ASP A 132 -11.37 8.61 -8.64
CA ASP A 132 -12.45 8.97 -9.56
C ASP A 132 -13.81 8.81 -8.86
N LYS A 133 -14.71 9.79 -9.04
CA LYS A 133 -16.02 9.79 -8.36
C LYS A 133 -16.91 8.59 -8.68
N THR A 134 -16.68 7.94 -9.82
CA THR A 134 -17.45 6.78 -10.28
C THR A 134 -16.69 5.50 -10.02
N TYR A 135 -15.37 5.51 -10.26
CA TYR A 135 -14.61 4.29 -10.38
C TYR A 135 -13.63 4.04 -9.23
N ASN A 136 -13.27 5.06 -8.44
CA ASN A 136 -12.35 4.93 -7.31
C ASN A 136 -12.58 6.06 -6.29
N THR A 137 -13.46 5.83 -5.33
CA THR A 137 -13.88 6.87 -4.38
C THR A 137 -12.89 7.09 -3.24
N ALA A 138 -11.90 6.23 -3.01
CA ALA A 138 -10.96 6.36 -1.90
C ALA A 138 -9.53 6.02 -2.32
N SER A 139 -8.59 6.95 -2.16
CA SER A 139 -7.18 6.74 -2.50
C SER A 139 -6.29 7.55 -1.56
N GLY A 140 -5.12 7.00 -1.28
CA GLY A 140 -4.13 7.50 -0.34
C GLY A 140 -3.46 6.32 0.36
N GLY A 141 -2.14 6.30 0.34
CA GLY A 141 -1.34 5.19 0.85
C GLY A 141 -1.41 5.10 2.37
N VAL A 142 -1.19 3.89 2.89
CA VAL A 142 -1.11 3.58 4.32
C VAL A 142 0.25 2.94 4.60
N LEU A 143 0.90 3.35 5.69
CA LEU A 143 2.10 2.65 6.16
C LEU A 143 1.69 1.43 6.98
N PHE A 144 2.06 0.23 6.53
CA PHE A 144 1.73 -1.02 7.21
C PHE A 144 2.94 -1.62 7.94
N LYS A 145 2.63 -2.38 8.99
CA LYS A 145 3.56 -3.25 9.70
C LYS A 145 2.93 -4.64 9.83
N PHE A 146 3.68 -5.68 9.51
CA PHE A 146 3.30 -7.06 9.81
C PHE A 146 4.29 -7.65 10.82
N VAL A 147 3.79 -8.40 11.80
CA VAL A 147 4.62 -9.10 12.78
C VAL A 147 4.31 -10.58 12.68
N ALA A 148 5.28 -11.35 12.16
CA ALA A 148 5.16 -12.79 12.02
C ALA A 148 5.15 -13.51 13.39
N ASP A 149 4.36 -14.58 13.48
CA ASP A 149 4.32 -15.44 14.67
C ASP A 149 5.68 -16.11 14.91
N GLU A 150 6.33 -16.57 13.84
CA GLU A 150 7.63 -17.24 13.87
C GLU A 150 8.68 -16.46 13.06
N ALA A 151 9.90 -16.38 13.59
CA ALA A 151 10.99 -15.69 12.89
C ALA A 151 11.38 -16.48 11.63
N GLY A 152 11.41 -15.81 10.49
CA GLY A 152 11.73 -16.44 9.21
C GLY A 152 10.54 -17.04 8.47
N ASP A 153 9.32 -16.86 8.96
CA ASP A 153 8.11 -17.43 8.35
C ASP A 153 6.99 -16.38 8.28
N LEU A 154 6.68 -15.93 7.06
CA LEU A 154 5.64 -14.93 6.80
C LEU A 154 4.23 -15.54 6.64
N SER A 155 4.04 -16.83 6.93
CA SER A 155 2.77 -17.52 6.69
C SER A 155 1.68 -17.25 7.72
N ALA A 156 2.01 -16.69 8.88
CA ALA A 156 1.04 -16.31 9.92
C ALA A 156 1.56 -15.14 10.77
N GLY A 157 0.66 -14.26 11.20
CA GLY A 157 1.00 -13.14 12.06
C GLY A 157 -0.08 -12.07 12.12
N THR A 158 0.29 -10.92 12.67
CA THR A 158 -0.62 -9.79 12.88
C THR A 158 -0.29 -8.64 11.95
N LEU A 159 -1.31 -8.12 11.26
CA LEU A 159 -1.24 -6.94 10.39
C LEU A 159 -1.64 -5.68 11.17
N TYR A 160 -0.86 -4.62 11.02
CA TYR A 160 -1.05 -3.31 11.63
C TYR A 160 -0.97 -2.19 10.58
N ALA A 161 -1.67 -1.09 10.84
CA ALA A 161 -1.55 0.16 10.11
C ALA A 161 -1.14 1.31 11.03
N ALA A 162 -0.35 2.25 10.52
CA ALA A 162 0.13 3.39 11.27
C ALA A 162 -0.96 4.47 11.43
N LYS A 163 -1.09 5.01 12.64
CA LYS A 163 -1.73 6.29 12.93
C LYS A 163 -0.64 7.30 13.23
N LEU A 164 -0.60 8.39 12.48
CA LEU A 164 0.36 9.46 12.65
C LEU A 164 -0.24 10.59 13.48
N ILE A 165 0.60 11.19 14.31
CA ILE A 165 0.28 12.39 15.08
C ILE A 165 1.33 13.44 14.71
N GLN A 166 0.96 14.41 13.88
CA GLN A 166 1.85 15.46 13.41
C GLN A 166 2.28 16.41 14.53
N ASP A 167 3.55 16.82 14.52
CA ASP A 167 4.04 17.90 15.36
C ASP A 167 3.36 19.25 15.06
N GLU A 168 3.56 20.23 15.95
CA GLU A 168 3.28 21.62 15.63
C GLU A 168 4.13 22.09 14.44
N GLY A 169 3.46 22.47 13.34
CA GLY A 169 4.11 22.99 12.14
C GLY A 169 3.49 22.43 10.88
N SER A 170 3.94 22.94 9.73
CA SER A 170 3.60 22.36 8.41
C SER A 170 4.81 22.27 7.49
N ASP A 171 5.99 22.75 7.89
CA ASP A 171 7.18 22.68 7.04
C ASP A 171 7.66 21.22 6.96
N PRO A 172 7.63 20.56 5.79
CA PRO A 172 8.05 19.17 5.65
C PRO A 172 9.52 18.96 6.04
N ALA A 173 10.36 20.00 6.04
CA ALA A 173 11.76 19.91 6.43
C ALA A 173 11.97 19.80 7.96
N THR A 174 10.96 20.10 8.78
CA THR A 174 11.10 20.15 10.24
C THR A 174 9.98 19.48 11.02
N THR A 175 8.88 19.11 10.36
CA THR A 175 7.69 18.55 11.02
C THR A 175 7.71 17.03 10.96
N GLY A 176 7.84 16.38 12.12
CA GLY A 176 7.78 14.92 12.23
C GLY A 176 6.42 14.42 12.72
N PHE A 177 6.36 13.10 12.95
CA PHE A 177 5.16 12.40 13.37
C PHE A 177 5.46 11.40 14.48
N ASP A 178 4.71 11.45 15.57
CA ASP A 178 4.60 10.28 16.45
C ASP A 178 3.77 9.20 15.75
N VAL A 179 4.10 7.94 16.01
CA VAL A 179 3.48 6.78 15.33
C VAL A 179 2.85 5.85 16.36
N GLU A 180 1.55 5.65 16.23
CA GLU A 180 0.79 4.60 16.91
C GLU A 180 0.44 3.49 15.91
N TRP A 181 0.37 2.25 16.37
CA TRP A 181 0.04 1.09 15.52
C TRP A 181 -1.34 0.56 15.87
N ILE A 182 -2.24 0.60 14.89
CA ILE A 182 -3.58 0.04 14.98
C ILE A 182 -3.53 -1.39 14.48
N GLU A 183 -3.91 -2.35 15.32
CA GLU A 183 -4.07 -3.74 14.92
C GLU A 183 -5.27 -3.89 13.99
N LEU A 184 -5.04 -4.41 12.79
CA LEU A 184 -6.10 -4.71 11.84
C LEU A 184 -6.64 -6.13 12.04
N GLY A 185 -5.76 -7.10 12.29
CA GLY A 185 -6.15 -8.49 12.55
C GLY A 185 -4.97 -9.45 12.53
N HIS A 186 -5.20 -10.67 13.02
CA HIS A 186 -4.28 -11.81 12.98
C HIS A 186 -4.89 -12.94 12.14
N ALA A 187 -4.09 -13.56 11.28
CA ALA A 187 -4.50 -14.70 10.47
C ALA A 187 -3.29 -15.49 9.94
N ASP A 188 -3.53 -16.73 9.51
CA ASP A 188 -2.60 -17.49 8.68
C ASP A 188 -2.99 -17.49 7.18
N GLU A 189 -2.06 -17.89 6.31
CA GLU A 189 -2.30 -17.95 4.86
C GLU A 189 -3.46 -18.89 4.48
N ALA A 190 -3.73 -19.94 5.25
CA ALA A 190 -4.80 -20.88 4.95
C ALA A 190 -6.17 -20.29 5.27
N GLU A 191 -6.29 -19.49 6.33
CA GLU A 191 -7.48 -18.71 6.67
C GLU A 191 -7.75 -17.67 5.59
N VAL A 192 -6.75 -16.86 5.22
CA VAL A 192 -6.92 -15.83 4.19
C VAL A 192 -7.25 -16.47 2.84
N ALA A 193 -6.59 -17.56 2.44
CA ALA A 193 -6.89 -18.27 1.21
C ALA A 193 -8.33 -18.82 1.16
N ARG A 194 -8.89 -19.24 2.31
CA ARG A 194 -10.30 -19.65 2.39
C ARG A 194 -11.25 -18.47 2.19
N TRP A 195 -10.96 -17.32 2.79
CA TRP A 195 -11.78 -16.12 2.56
C TRP A 195 -11.73 -15.68 1.11
N ILE A 196 -10.55 -15.72 0.47
CA ILE A 196 -10.39 -15.44 -0.97
C ILE A 196 -11.29 -16.38 -1.79
N ALA A 197 -11.31 -17.68 -1.47
CA ALA A 197 -12.07 -18.67 -2.21
C ALA A 197 -13.60 -18.46 -2.16
N ASP A 198 -14.12 -17.76 -1.15
CA ASP A 198 -15.55 -17.39 -1.08
C ASP A 198 -15.96 -16.46 -2.24
N TYR A 199 -15.00 -15.77 -2.88
CA TYR A 199 -15.21 -14.85 -4.01
C TYR A 199 -14.82 -15.48 -5.36
N ASP A 200 -14.48 -16.77 -5.39
CA ASP A 200 -14.24 -17.48 -6.64
C ASP A 200 -15.55 -17.73 -7.40
N GLY A 201 -15.47 -17.65 -8.72
CA GLY A 201 -16.61 -17.94 -9.59
C GLY A 201 -17.63 -16.82 -9.72
N ILE A 202 -17.39 -15.65 -9.11
CA ILE A 202 -18.12 -14.41 -9.42
C ILE A 202 -17.89 -14.05 -10.88
N MET A 203 -18.96 -13.82 -11.62
CA MET A 203 -18.97 -13.51 -13.05
C MET A 203 -19.54 -12.12 -13.30
N VAL A 204 -19.41 -11.67 -14.55
CA VAL A 204 -20.05 -10.44 -15.04
C VAL A 204 -21.58 -10.48 -14.88
N ASP A 205 -22.19 -11.67 -15.03
CA ASP A 205 -23.64 -11.85 -14.88
C ASP A 205 -24.14 -11.67 -13.44
N ASP A 206 -23.25 -11.70 -12.45
CA ASP A 206 -23.56 -11.47 -11.03
C ASP A 206 -23.54 -9.97 -10.65
N TYR A 207 -23.10 -9.10 -11.57
CA TYR A 207 -23.05 -7.66 -11.32
C TYR A 207 -24.45 -7.05 -11.23
N VAL A 208 -24.69 -6.26 -10.17
CA VAL A 208 -25.91 -5.48 -9.97
C VAL A 208 -25.51 -4.04 -9.70
N GLU A 209 -26.07 -3.11 -10.49
CA GLU A 209 -25.77 -1.68 -10.38
C GLU A 209 -26.09 -1.14 -8.98
N GLY A 210 -25.09 -0.55 -8.32
CA GLY A 210 -25.21 0.00 -6.96
C GLY A 210 -25.08 -1.03 -5.84
N GLU A 211 -24.80 -2.30 -6.17
CA GLU A 211 -24.44 -3.35 -5.21
C GLU A 211 -22.98 -3.79 -5.44
N THR A 212 -22.47 -4.66 -4.58
CA THR A 212 -21.14 -5.27 -4.75
C THR A 212 -21.25 -6.79 -4.57
N SER A 213 -20.54 -7.54 -5.40
CA SER A 213 -20.33 -8.98 -5.23
C SER A 213 -19.16 -9.30 -4.27
N TYR A 214 -18.48 -8.27 -3.77
CA TYR A 214 -17.28 -8.33 -2.94
C TYR A 214 -17.53 -7.72 -1.56
N ILE A 215 -16.50 -7.57 -0.74
CA ILE A 215 -16.64 -6.98 0.60
C ILE A 215 -17.18 -5.55 0.47
N SER A 216 -18.31 -5.29 1.12
CA SER A 216 -18.99 -4.01 1.15
C SER A 216 -18.46 -3.07 2.22
N ASP A 217 -18.72 -1.78 2.07
CA ASP A 217 -18.43 -0.73 3.05
C ASP A 217 -19.08 -1.05 4.40
N ALA A 218 -20.31 -1.57 4.38
CA ALA A 218 -21.02 -1.98 5.58
C ALA A 218 -20.32 -3.13 6.32
N GLU A 219 -19.74 -4.10 5.59
CA GLU A 219 -18.96 -5.18 6.20
C GLU A 219 -17.63 -4.69 6.78
N ILE A 220 -16.96 -3.76 6.09
CA ILE A 220 -15.71 -3.12 6.59
C ILE A 220 -16.00 -2.33 7.86
N LEU A 221 -17.04 -1.49 7.83
CA LEU A 221 -17.47 -0.70 8.97
C LEU A 221 -17.86 -1.60 10.15
N ALA A 222 -18.67 -2.63 9.92
CA ALA A 222 -19.05 -3.59 10.96
C ALA A 222 -17.83 -4.29 11.60
N TYR A 223 -16.82 -4.61 10.79
CA TYR A 223 -15.56 -5.16 11.30
C TYR A 223 -14.79 -4.12 12.13
N ALA A 224 -14.70 -2.88 11.67
CA ALA A 224 -14.04 -1.79 12.37
C ALA A 224 -14.72 -1.47 13.72
N GLU A 225 -16.05 -1.49 13.80
CA GLU A 225 -16.79 -1.34 15.06
C GLU A 225 -16.47 -2.47 16.05
N MET A 226 -16.49 -3.71 15.56
CA MET A 226 -16.19 -4.88 16.39
C MET A 226 -14.78 -4.80 16.99
N VAL A 227 -13.79 -4.44 16.18
CA VAL A 227 -12.38 -4.35 16.59
C VAL A 227 -12.13 -3.15 17.49
N SER A 228 -12.67 -1.98 17.15
CA SER A 228 -12.51 -0.75 17.95
C SER A 228 -13.35 -0.74 19.24
N GLY A 229 -14.39 -1.58 19.32
CA GLY A 229 -15.37 -1.57 20.39
C GLY A 229 -16.18 -0.28 20.45
N SER A 230 -16.30 0.43 19.32
CA SER A 230 -16.97 1.73 19.20
C SER A 230 -18.05 1.69 18.13
N ASP A 231 -19.15 2.40 18.38
CA ASP A 231 -20.23 2.65 17.41
C ASP A 231 -19.74 3.74 16.44
N LEU A 232 -19.41 3.34 15.21
CA LEU A 232 -18.73 4.21 14.24
C LEU A 232 -19.71 4.91 13.30
N ASP A 233 -20.91 4.36 13.09
CA ASP A 233 -21.96 5.00 12.28
C ASP A 233 -23.06 5.70 13.11
N GLY A 234 -23.05 5.53 14.42
CA GLY A 234 -23.98 6.17 15.35
C GLY A 234 -25.37 5.52 15.36
N ASP A 235 -25.51 4.28 14.91
CA ASP A 235 -26.79 3.56 14.91
C ASP A 235 -27.23 3.08 16.30
N GLY A 236 -26.35 3.21 17.30
CA GLY A 236 -26.56 2.83 18.69
C GLY A 236 -26.16 1.39 19.01
N GLY A 237 -25.43 0.72 18.12
CA GLY A 237 -24.95 -0.65 18.23
C GLY A 237 -23.45 -0.79 17.97
N ILE A 238 -22.96 -2.01 18.19
CA ILE A 238 -21.65 -2.45 17.69
C ILE A 238 -21.94 -3.74 16.93
N SER A 239 -21.65 -3.72 15.64
CA SER A 239 -21.85 -4.88 14.77
C SER A 239 -20.96 -6.06 15.20
N MET A 240 -21.43 -7.29 14.96
CA MET A 240 -20.63 -8.51 15.15
C MET A 240 -20.32 -9.13 13.80
N VAL A 241 -19.02 -9.37 13.54
CA VAL A 241 -18.51 -10.04 12.34
C VAL A 241 -17.84 -11.36 12.75
N TRP A 242 -17.85 -12.35 11.84
CA TRP A 242 -17.43 -13.72 12.15
C TRP A 242 -15.96 -14.01 11.90
N ASP A 243 -15.29 -13.19 11.08
CA ASP A 243 -13.90 -13.36 10.72
C ASP A 243 -13.23 -12.02 10.37
N ALA A 244 -11.92 -12.05 10.14
CA ALA A 244 -11.08 -10.89 9.91
C ALA A 244 -10.85 -10.57 8.41
N ARG A 245 -11.67 -11.09 7.49
CA ARG A 245 -11.39 -10.97 6.04
C ARG A 245 -11.22 -9.53 5.56
N ALA A 246 -11.95 -8.58 6.14
CA ALA A 246 -11.85 -7.16 5.79
C ALA A 246 -10.41 -6.64 5.99
N ALA A 247 -9.77 -7.00 7.10
CA ALA A 247 -8.41 -6.59 7.43
C ALA A 247 -7.37 -7.05 6.41
N PHE A 248 -7.57 -8.20 5.76
CA PHE A 248 -6.58 -8.78 4.84
C PHE A 248 -6.92 -8.56 3.37
N LEU A 249 -8.22 -8.52 3.00
CA LEU A 249 -8.68 -8.43 1.61
C LEU A 249 -9.01 -6.99 1.17
N GLU A 250 -9.35 -6.12 2.13
CA GLU A 250 -9.64 -4.68 1.95
C GLU A 250 -8.83 -3.87 2.98
N ALA A 251 -7.54 -4.19 3.13
CA ALA A 251 -6.68 -3.73 4.21
C ALA A 251 -6.62 -2.19 4.32
N ARG A 252 -6.46 -1.47 3.20
CA ARG A 252 -6.41 0.00 3.17
C ARG A 252 -7.70 0.63 3.70
N ARG A 253 -8.85 0.14 3.22
CA ARG A 253 -10.17 0.65 3.60
C ARG A 253 -10.50 0.31 5.05
N THR A 254 -10.11 -0.88 5.50
CA THR A 254 -10.24 -1.32 6.89
C THR A 254 -9.35 -0.49 7.83
N ALA A 255 -8.12 -0.17 7.42
CA ALA A 255 -7.23 0.71 8.16
C ALA A 255 -7.85 2.11 8.32
N ALA A 256 -8.35 2.70 7.23
CA ALA A 256 -9.03 3.99 7.27
C ALA A 256 -10.29 3.98 8.16
N ALA A 257 -11.11 2.92 8.07
CA ALA A 257 -12.31 2.75 8.91
C ALA A 257 -11.97 2.63 10.41
N LEU A 258 -10.81 2.07 10.74
CA LEU A 258 -10.28 2.01 12.11
C LEU A 258 -9.55 3.30 12.55
N GLY A 259 -9.46 4.30 11.67
CA GLY A 259 -8.86 5.59 11.95
C GLY A 259 -7.35 5.67 11.77
N ALA A 260 -6.73 4.70 11.07
CA ALA A 260 -5.33 4.78 10.67
C ALA A 260 -5.12 5.86 9.61
N THR A 261 -3.88 6.35 9.49
CA THR A 261 -3.53 7.37 8.50
C THR A 261 -3.47 6.76 7.11
N ASN A 262 -4.32 7.25 6.20
CA ASN A 262 -4.47 6.82 4.82
C ASN A 262 -4.20 7.96 3.83
N GLU A 263 -3.25 8.82 4.16
CA GLU A 263 -3.02 10.10 3.49
C GLU A 263 -1.69 10.18 2.74
N TRP A 264 -0.88 9.12 2.76
CA TRP A 264 0.40 9.15 2.06
C TRP A 264 0.20 9.29 0.55
N ASP A 265 0.97 10.16 -0.09
CA ASP A 265 0.95 10.35 -1.53
C ASP A 265 2.18 9.68 -2.15
N LYS A 266 1.95 8.50 -2.73
CA LYS A 266 2.97 7.59 -3.24
C LYS A 266 3.99 7.19 -2.18
N LEU A 267 3.53 6.46 -1.15
CA LEU A 267 4.41 5.83 -0.18
C LEU A 267 5.15 4.68 -0.87
N GLU A 268 6.40 4.88 -1.24
CA GLU A 268 7.12 3.96 -2.12
C GLU A 268 8.27 3.27 -1.37
N GLY A 269 9.37 3.98 -1.13
CA GLY A 269 10.58 3.38 -0.58
C GLY A 269 10.49 3.04 0.92
N VAL A 270 10.81 1.80 1.29
CA VAL A 270 11.05 1.40 2.69
C VAL A 270 12.33 0.57 2.79
N THR A 271 13.23 0.93 3.70
CA THR A 271 14.49 0.19 3.91
C THR A 271 15.03 0.42 5.32
N GLY A 272 16.01 -0.37 5.75
CA GLY A 272 16.60 -0.23 7.07
C GLY A 272 17.93 -0.93 7.24
N SER A 273 18.63 -0.60 8.32
CA SER A 273 19.88 -1.23 8.73
C SER A 273 20.02 -1.17 10.25
N GLY A 274 20.12 -2.33 10.89
CA GLY A 274 20.05 -2.42 12.35
C GLY A 274 18.68 -1.98 12.85
N ASN A 275 18.63 -1.00 13.75
CA ASN A 275 17.39 -0.49 14.33
C ASN A 275 16.87 0.77 13.60
N ILE A 276 17.53 1.18 12.51
CA ILE A 276 17.13 2.38 11.76
C ILE A 276 16.32 1.98 10.54
N VAL A 277 15.16 2.60 10.38
CA VAL A 277 14.27 2.46 9.21
C VAL A 277 14.13 3.81 8.52
N TYR A 278 14.04 3.78 7.20
CA TYR A 278 13.72 4.91 6.35
C TYR A 278 12.46 4.59 5.54
N VAL A 279 11.63 5.62 5.37
CA VAL A 279 10.36 5.55 4.63
C VAL A 279 10.27 6.76 3.73
N SER A 280 9.96 6.59 2.44
CA SER A 280 9.92 7.65 1.44
C SER A 280 8.53 7.81 0.86
N ALA A 281 8.09 9.06 0.75
CA ALA A 281 6.95 9.45 -0.06
C ALA A 281 7.46 10.23 -1.27
N SER A 282 7.01 9.85 -2.45
CA SER A 282 7.42 10.49 -3.70
C SER A 282 6.99 11.95 -3.76
N ALA A 283 5.91 12.33 -3.09
CA ALA A 283 5.49 13.72 -3.00
C ALA A 283 4.83 14.01 -1.66
N VAL A 284 4.98 15.25 -1.19
CA VAL A 284 4.06 15.84 -0.21
C VAL A 284 3.05 16.63 -1.03
N SER A 285 2.02 15.94 -1.53
CA SER A 285 0.96 16.55 -2.31
C SER A 285 -0.38 15.86 -2.06
N TYR A 286 -1.45 16.39 -2.65
CA TYR A 286 -2.81 15.88 -2.47
C TYR A 286 -3.13 15.62 -0.99
N THR A 287 -3.38 14.37 -0.60
CA THR A 287 -3.76 13.94 0.74
C THR A 287 -2.78 14.33 1.84
N MET A 288 -1.50 14.60 1.52
CA MET A 288 -0.52 15.10 2.49
C MET A 288 -0.46 16.65 2.59
N ASP A 289 -1.04 17.37 1.62
CA ASP A 289 -1.07 18.83 1.59
C ASP A 289 -2.20 19.33 2.51
N LYS A 290 -1.85 20.20 3.46
CA LYS A 290 -2.79 20.83 4.39
C LYS A 290 -3.97 21.56 3.74
N SER A 291 -3.86 21.90 2.46
CA SER A 291 -4.90 22.57 1.68
C SER A 291 -5.85 21.62 0.95
N TRP A 292 -5.60 20.31 0.98
CA TRP A 292 -6.39 19.30 0.26
C TRP A 292 -7.66 18.88 1.00
N GLY A 293 -7.64 18.90 2.33
CA GLY A 293 -8.72 18.40 3.17
C GLY A 293 -8.68 16.88 3.36
N VAL A 294 -9.64 16.36 4.11
CA VAL A 294 -9.77 14.95 4.45
C VAL A 294 -10.82 14.30 3.54
N LYS A 295 -10.52 13.10 3.03
CA LYS A 295 -11.44 12.34 2.20
C LYS A 295 -12.04 11.19 2.99
N ASP A 296 -13.37 11.11 3.02
CA ASP A 296 -14.06 9.98 3.62
C ASP A 296 -13.76 8.68 2.86
N TRP A 297 -13.39 7.62 3.58
CA TRP A 297 -12.92 6.37 2.99
C TRP A 297 -14.01 5.55 2.30
N SER A 298 -15.29 5.77 2.66
CA SER A 298 -16.42 5.04 2.11
C SER A 298 -17.06 5.82 0.96
N THR A 299 -17.49 7.04 1.24
CA THR A 299 -18.24 7.90 0.32
C THR A 299 -17.35 8.66 -0.66
N GLY A 300 -16.08 8.88 -0.30
CA GLY A 300 -15.17 9.74 -1.06
C GLY A 300 -15.48 11.23 -0.98
N GLU A 301 -16.41 11.64 -0.10
CA GLU A 301 -16.69 13.06 0.14
C GLU A 301 -15.48 13.75 0.76
N MET A 302 -15.24 15.00 0.34
CA MET A 302 -14.11 15.80 0.82
C MET A 302 -14.59 16.77 1.91
N ASP A 303 -13.94 16.74 3.06
CA ASP A 303 -14.04 17.76 4.10
C ASP A 303 -12.84 18.70 4.03
N MET A 304 -13.08 19.96 3.66
CA MET A 304 -12.05 21.00 3.57
C MET A 304 -11.89 21.81 4.87
N SER A 305 -12.67 21.48 5.90
CA SER A 305 -12.70 22.24 7.16
C SER A 305 -11.69 21.76 8.20
N GLU A 306 -11.18 20.54 8.02
CA GLU A 306 -10.17 19.91 8.87
C GLU A 306 -8.91 19.58 8.05
N GLY A 307 -7.75 19.56 8.72
CA GLY A 307 -6.54 18.97 8.17
C GLY A 307 -6.51 17.48 8.49
N GLY A 308 -5.87 16.69 7.63
CA GLY A 308 -5.62 15.27 7.87
C GLY A 308 -4.61 15.01 8.99
N ASP A 309 -4.33 13.74 9.25
CA ASP A 309 -3.23 13.30 10.11
C ASP A 309 -1.86 13.80 9.61
N ILE A 310 -1.74 13.99 8.29
CA ILE A 310 -0.66 14.61 7.54
C ILE A 310 -1.22 15.89 6.89
N ALA A 311 -0.81 17.03 7.44
CA ALA A 311 -1.19 18.36 6.97
C ALA A 311 0.05 19.24 6.82
N LEU A 312 0.87 18.94 5.82
CA LEU A 312 2.13 19.63 5.52
C LEU A 312 1.97 20.68 4.41
N ASP A 313 2.94 21.57 4.29
CA ASP A 313 3.12 22.42 3.12
C ASP A 313 3.59 21.56 1.94
N ALA A 314 2.97 21.77 0.78
CA ALA A 314 3.26 20.97 -0.41
C ALA A 314 4.74 21.03 -0.82
N GLU A 315 5.33 19.85 -1.02
CA GLU A 315 6.68 19.66 -1.54
C GLU A 315 6.64 18.53 -2.57
N LYS A 316 6.58 18.92 -3.85
CA LYS A 316 6.33 18.00 -4.96
C LYS A 316 7.53 17.12 -5.32
N CYS A 317 8.70 17.41 -4.76
CA CYS A 317 9.92 16.63 -4.93
C CYS A 317 10.08 15.56 -3.84
N GLY A 318 9.12 15.44 -2.93
CA GLY A 318 9.02 14.33 -1.98
C GLY A 318 9.93 14.45 -0.78
N ILE A 319 9.88 13.40 0.04
CA ILE A 319 10.48 13.36 1.35
C ILE A 319 10.83 11.92 1.75
N THR A 320 11.95 11.77 2.44
CA THR A 320 12.33 10.56 3.17
C THR A 320 12.36 10.88 4.66
N TYR A 321 11.64 10.08 5.43
CA TYR A 321 11.66 10.06 6.89
C TYR A 321 12.65 9.01 7.40
N ARG A 322 13.10 9.20 8.64
CA ARG A 322 13.94 8.26 9.38
C ARG A 322 13.31 7.96 10.74
N ALA A 323 13.34 6.70 11.13
CA ALA A 323 12.94 6.21 12.44
C ALA A 323 14.09 5.47 13.12
N ASP A 324 14.19 5.64 14.44
CA ASP A 324 14.89 4.68 15.31
C ASP A 324 13.83 3.81 15.95
N THR A 325 13.95 2.51 15.75
CA THR A 325 12.94 1.51 16.15
C THR A 325 13.25 0.86 17.49
N GLY A 326 14.36 1.24 18.14
CA GLY A 326 14.79 0.58 19.37
C GLY A 326 15.06 -0.93 19.16
N ASP A 327 15.09 -1.67 20.26
CA ASP A 327 15.36 -3.12 20.24
C ASP A 327 14.10 -3.97 20.03
N ASP A 328 12.90 -3.37 20.11
CA ASP A 328 11.63 -4.02 19.80
C ASP A 328 11.21 -3.84 18.33
N PHE A 329 12.07 -3.17 17.55
CA PHE A 329 11.90 -2.91 16.12
C PHE A 329 10.58 -2.21 15.79
N ASN A 330 10.03 -1.42 16.71
CA ASN A 330 8.76 -0.72 16.55
C ASN A 330 9.00 0.77 16.24
N ILE A 331 8.58 1.25 15.07
CA ILE A 331 8.60 2.68 14.76
C ILE A 331 7.60 3.37 15.68
N THR A 332 8.08 4.27 16.54
CA THR A 332 7.25 5.16 17.36
C THR A 332 7.33 6.62 16.91
N ARG A 333 8.26 6.92 15.99
CA ARG A 333 8.58 8.28 15.57
C ARG A 333 9.15 8.31 14.15
N LEU A 334 8.64 9.20 13.31
CA LEU A 334 9.19 9.54 12.00
C LEU A 334 9.72 10.96 12.02
N GLU A 335 11.01 11.13 11.78
CA GLU A 335 11.66 12.44 11.65
C GLU A 335 11.98 12.73 10.17
N PRO A 336 11.74 13.95 9.66
CA PRO A 336 12.23 14.34 8.34
C PRO A 336 13.73 14.13 8.24
N TYR A 337 14.18 13.48 7.17
CA TYR A 337 15.60 13.18 6.97
C TYR A 337 16.14 13.82 5.70
N VAL A 338 15.52 13.54 4.55
CA VAL A 338 15.90 14.12 3.26
C VAL A 338 14.65 14.64 2.60
N VAL A 339 14.60 15.95 2.38
CA VAL A 339 13.47 16.60 1.72
C VAL A 339 13.95 17.16 0.39
N GLY A 340 13.18 16.91 -0.66
CA GLY A 340 13.36 17.53 -1.95
C GLY A 340 13.17 19.06 -1.87
N GLN A 341 13.19 19.72 -3.02
CA GLN A 341 12.85 21.13 -3.06
C GLN A 341 12.27 21.51 -4.42
N THR A 342 11.02 21.92 -4.40
CA THR A 342 10.31 22.41 -5.59
C THR A 342 10.72 23.86 -5.89
N ASP A 343 11.11 24.13 -7.14
CA ASP A 343 11.40 25.49 -7.63
C ASP A 343 10.13 26.23 -8.09
N ALA A 344 10.28 27.51 -8.46
CA ALA A 344 9.15 28.36 -8.87
C ALA A 344 8.44 27.86 -10.14
N GLU A 345 9.14 27.09 -10.97
CA GLU A 345 8.64 26.47 -12.18
C GLU A 345 7.98 25.10 -11.91
N GLY A 346 8.02 24.61 -10.66
CA GLY A 346 7.48 23.33 -10.25
C GLY A 346 8.40 22.14 -10.53
N ARG A 347 9.67 22.38 -10.90
CA ARG A 347 10.70 21.34 -11.03
C ARG A 347 11.42 21.14 -9.71
N CYS A 348 12.36 20.20 -9.67
CA CYS A 348 13.18 19.98 -8.49
C CYS A 348 14.56 20.65 -8.64
N VAL A 349 15.08 21.18 -7.54
CA VAL A 349 16.43 21.77 -7.54
C VAL A 349 17.47 20.68 -7.78
N ALA A 350 18.43 20.96 -8.66
CA ALA A 350 19.33 19.95 -9.21
C ALA A 350 20.29 19.30 -8.20
N ASP A 351 20.44 19.84 -7.00
CA ASP A 351 21.32 19.34 -5.94
C ASP A 351 20.59 18.64 -4.79
N LYS A 352 19.29 18.33 -4.97
CA LYS A 352 18.50 17.54 -4.03
C LYS A 352 17.71 16.44 -4.74
N PRO A 353 17.32 15.37 -4.02
CA PRO A 353 16.47 14.34 -4.60
C PRO A 353 15.11 14.86 -5.05
N ALA A 354 14.58 14.22 -6.09
CA ALA A 354 13.25 14.41 -6.63
C ALA A 354 12.50 13.07 -6.65
N ASN A 355 11.28 13.05 -6.10
CA ASN A 355 10.38 11.91 -6.10
C ASN A 355 11.11 10.61 -5.70
N PRO A 356 11.56 10.53 -4.42
CA PRO A 356 12.25 9.36 -3.91
C PRO A 356 11.31 8.15 -3.98
N ASP A 357 11.71 7.19 -4.78
CA ASP A 357 11.03 5.92 -4.98
C ASP A 357 11.85 4.85 -4.24
N ASN A 358 12.58 3.99 -4.95
CA ASN A 358 13.32 2.88 -4.37
C ASN A 358 14.54 3.38 -3.57
N ILE A 359 14.65 2.96 -2.31
CA ILE A 359 15.73 3.35 -1.38
C ILE A 359 16.48 2.14 -0.81
N LEU A 360 17.75 2.33 -0.44
CA LEU A 360 18.57 1.29 0.19
C LEU A 360 19.46 1.85 1.30
N ALA A 361 19.21 1.42 2.54
CA ALA A 361 20.10 1.68 3.66
C ALA A 361 21.34 0.79 3.59
N LEU A 362 22.51 1.38 3.82
CA LEU A 362 23.78 0.67 3.84
C LEU A 362 24.26 0.50 5.29
N ALA A 363 25.00 -0.58 5.54
CA ALA A 363 25.50 -0.92 6.88
C ALA A 363 26.45 0.15 7.49
N ASN A 364 26.98 1.07 6.68
CA ASN A 364 27.78 2.19 7.14
C ASN A 364 26.96 3.43 7.56
N GLY A 365 25.62 3.33 7.53
CA GLY A 365 24.69 4.42 7.86
C GLY A 365 24.35 5.34 6.69
N SER A 366 24.93 5.12 5.51
CA SER A 366 24.55 5.88 4.31
C SER A 366 23.23 5.37 3.71
N LEU A 367 22.54 6.23 2.98
CA LEU A 367 21.28 5.91 2.29
C LEU A 367 21.44 6.16 0.79
N LEU A 368 21.05 5.19 -0.03
CA LEU A 368 20.85 5.37 -1.45
C LEU A 368 19.39 5.72 -1.73
N ILE A 369 19.15 6.71 -2.60
CA ILE A 369 17.80 7.13 -3.02
C ILE A 369 17.77 7.16 -4.54
N GLY A 370 16.93 6.32 -5.15
CA GLY A 370 16.57 6.38 -6.57
C GLY A 370 15.40 7.35 -6.78
N GLU A 371 15.44 8.06 -7.90
CA GLU A 371 14.34 8.93 -8.33
C GLU A 371 13.42 8.21 -9.32
N ASP A 372 12.11 8.42 -9.19
CA ASP A 372 11.11 8.26 -10.26
C ASP A 372 10.38 9.60 -10.48
N ALA A 373 11.15 10.61 -10.89
CA ALA A 373 10.68 11.97 -10.99
C ALA A 373 10.26 12.32 -12.42
N GLY A 374 10.93 11.70 -13.39
CA GLY A 374 10.74 11.91 -14.81
C GLY A 374 11.14 13.32 -15.28
N PRO A 375 11.09 13.56 -16.62
CA PRO A 375 11.64 14.76 -17.25
C PRO A 375 10.98 16.08 -16.84
N LYS A 376 9.84 16.02 -16.14
CA LYS A 376 9.14 17.21 -15.62
C LYS A 376 9.76 17.75 -14.33
N ARG A 377 10.56 16.95 -13.63
CA ARG A 377 11.14 17.25 -12.32
C ARG A 377 12.64 17.44 -12.43
N HIS A 378 13.35 16.43 -12.92
CA HIS A 378 14.75 16.49 -13.33
C HIS A 378 14.88 16.06 -14.80
N GLU A 379 15.90 16.52 -15.52
CA GLU A 379 16.09 16.12 -16.93
C GLU A 379 16.35 14.62 -17.09
N LEU A 380 16.99 14.02 -16.09
CA LEU A 380 17.26 12.60 -15.96
C LEU A 380 17.09 12.23 -14.48
N ASP A 381 16.49 11.07 -14.22
CA ASP A 381 16.44 10.51 -12.88
C ASP A 381 17.86 10.15 -12.40
N MET A 382 18.11 10.40 -11.12
CA MET A 382 19.41 10.23 -10.49
C MET A 382 19.40 9.17 -9.39
N LEU A 383 20.60 8.69 -9.03
CA LEU A 383 20.83 7.90 -7.82
C LEU A 383 21.66 8.73 -6.85
N TRP A 384 21.10 9.00 -5.68
CA TRP A 384 21.73 9.81 -4.64
C TRP A 384 22.41 8.93 -3.60
N LEU A 385 23.54 9.41 -3.06
CA LEU A 385 24.18 8.83 -1.89
C LEU A 385 24.17 9.88 -0.77
N VAL A 386 23.30 9.68 0.20
CA VAL A 386 23.19 10.49 1.42
C VAL A 386 24.12 9.90 2.47
N LYS A 387 24.95 10.73 3.10
CA LYS A 387 26.02 10.31 4.01
C LYS A 387 25.87 10.87 5.41
#